data_AF-A0A954PYQ3-F1
#
_entry.id   AF-A0A954PYQ3-F1
#
_cell.length_a   1.000
_cell.length_b   1.000
_cell.length_c   1.000
_cell.angle_alpha   90.00
_cell.angle_beta   90.00
_cell.angle_gamma   90.00
#
_symmetry.space_group_name_H-M   'P 1'
#
loop_
_entity.id
_entity.type
_entity.pdbx_description
1 polymer ?
#
loop_
_entity_poly.entity_id
_entity_poly.type
_entity_poly.pdbx_seq_one_letter_code
_entity_poly.pdbx_strand_id
1 'polypeptide(L)'
;MRRGLLIGTGYFSRFHLDAWRRLPGAEIVCVCDRDIEKARQVAAEFEIPYATGNVHDAVDRHDVDFFDIATGPGGRVELVRQIQRHEKPFIIQKPLGDTFDQAQQIIESVSKHPAPVMVHENFRFQPWYREIRRILSSGRIGDRVVNLSMRTRMGDGWGDDAYLDRQPYFRSMPRLLVHETGVHFIDTFRYLAGEVVDCIAELRQHNSAIAAEDACYLRLHFESGAVATWDADRYHESLARDPRYTFGELLVEADRGSCWLNENGEITVKPLGESAYRHDYQPSQAGFAGDCVLACQQHFLDVLDGRVECETSPHEYLKSLRVVEAAYQSHRVGKTVSVSGGSASQRSDAAPGNRSDSRPAQRIVDLSLPITAEMRGVAITTARRLESDGWNATELTLYSHAGTHMDAPCHFLAGGDTLDRQLLSACVGQARLIDLTPIEPRQLIGVADIERAGGNVSPGDRLLLRTDWHKRYGTSEYRDALPRISIELARWLVQKQVSMIGVEPPSVADVNAMGELTEVHQTLFRGGILIVEGLANLDQLRHDVVEFIALPLNIIGGDGCPVRAIAIESDGFNARRTEDVLK
;
A
#
# COMPACT_ATOMS: atom_id res chain seq x y z
N MET A 1 31.84 -6.42 23.42
CA MET A 1 30.72 -7.37 23.27
C MET A 1 29.48 -6.62 23.68
N ARG A 2 28.46 -6.55 22.82
CA ARG A 2 27.20 -5.86 23.13
C ARG A 2 26.30 -6.75 23.98
N ARG A 3 25.59 -6.16 24.94
CA ARG A 3 24.72 -6.87 25.88
C ARG A 3 23.26 -6.71 25.46
N GLY A 4 22.58 -7.79 25.11
CA GLY A 4 21.19 -7.77 24.66
C GLY A 4 20.20 -8.18 25.74
N LEU A 5 18.99 -7.61 25.67
CA LEU A 5 17.80 -8.11 26.35
C LEU A 5 16.84 -8.68 25.31
N LEU A 6 16.52 -9.97 25.40
CA LEU A 6 15.50 -10.58 24.57
C LEU A 6 14.14 -10.56 25.27
N ILE A 7 13.10 -10.15 24.55
CA ILE A 7 11.75 -9.94 25.08
C ILE A 7 10.77 -10.83 24.31
N GLY A 8 10.15 -11.76 25.01
CA GLY A 8 9.28 -12.80 24.46
C GLY A 8 10.02 -14.11 24.27
N THR A 9 9.68 -15.11 25.08
CA THR A 9 10.35 -16.42 25.13
C THR A 9 9.54 -17.52 24.43
N GLY A 10 8.84 -17.13 23.36
CA GLY A 10 7.97 -18.01 22.56
C GLY A 10 8.76 -18.99 21.68
N TYR A 11 8.03 -19.73 20.82
CA TYR A 11 8.62 -20.73 19.93
C TYR A 11 9.83 -20.22 19.13
N PHE A 12 9.65 -19.11 18.41
CA PHE A 12 10.67 -18.60 17.48
C PHE A 12 11.88 -17.94 18.17
N SER A 13 11.72 -17.50 19.42
CA SER A 13 12.81 -16.91 20.21
C SER A 13 14.01 -17.84 20.41
N ARG A 14 13.78 -19.16 20.37
CA ARG A 14 14.85 -20.17 20.46
C ARG A 14 15.86 -20.06 19.32
N PHE A 15 15.39 -19.76 18.11
CA PHE A 15 16.28 -19.54 16.97
C PHE A 15 17.07 -18.23 17.12
N HIS A 16 16.45 -17.19 17.70
CA HIS A 16 17.15 -15.95 18.00
C HIS A 16 18.26 -16.17 19.04
N LEU A 17 17.97 -16.91 20.13
CA LEU A 17 18.94 -17.20 21.19
C LEU A 17 20.07 -18.12 20.72
N ASP A 18 19.77 -19.16 19.93
CA ASP A 18 20.78 -20.02 19.32
C ASP A 18 21.75 -19.22 18.43
N ALA A 19 21.20 -18.30 17.62
CA ALA A 19 22.01 -17.43 16.78
C ALA A 19 22.85 -16.45 17.61
N TRP A 20 22.27 -15.76 18.59
CA TRP A 20 23.01 -14.85 19.48
C TRP A 20 24.16 -15.55 20.22
N ARG A 21 23.94 -16.78 20.69
CA ARG A 21 24.97 -17.58 21.38
C ARG A 21 26.19 -17.88 20.49
N ARG A 22 25.98 -17.97 19.17
CA ARG A 22 27.03 -18.28 18.19
C ARG A 22 27.72 -17.01 17.64
N LEU A 23 27.18 -15.82 17.89
CA LEU A 23 27.73 -14.55 17.40
C LEU A 23 28.75 -13.97 18.39
N PRO A 24 30.02 -13.72 17.99
CA PRO A 24 31.05 -13.23 18.90
C PRO A 24 30.89 -11.74 19.30
N GLY A 25 30.03 -10.99 18.60
CA GLY A 25 29.86 -9.54 18.78
C GLY A 25 28.87 -9.14 19.86
N ALA A 26 28.03 -10.07 20.33
CA ALA A 26 26.98 -9.80 21.30
C ALA A 26 26.67 -11.02 22.18
N GLU A 27 26.08 -10.77 23.35
CA GLU A 27 25.56 -11.79 24.25
C GLU A 27 24.18 -11.36 24.76
N ILE A 28 23.25 -12.30 24.94
CA ILE A 28 21.99 -12.01 25.64
C ILE A 28 22.21 -12.20 27.13
N VAL A 29 22.14 -11.11 27.88
CA VAL A 29 22.37 -11.11 29.34
C VAL A 29 21.08 -11.30 30.12
N CYS A 30 19.93 -11.00 29.52
CA CYS A 30 18.64 -11.12 30.18
C CYS A 30 17.55 -11.53 29.18
N VAL A 31 16.59 -12.33 29.64
CA VAL A 31 15.34 -12.61 28.94
C VAL A 31 14.15 -12.08 29.74
N CYS A 32 13.15 -11.56 29.04
CA CYS A 32 11.91 -11.04 29.61
C CYS A 32 10.71 -11.74 29.00
N ASP A 33 9.78 -12.20 29.83
CA ASP A 33 8.46 -12.67 29.41
C ASP A 33 7.42 -12.31 30.46
N ARG A 34 6.18 -12.04 30.05
CA ARG A 34 5.09 -11.77 31.01
C ARG A 34 4.85 -12.96 31.94
N ASP A 35 5.14 -14.15 31.43
CA ASP A 35 5.21 -15.37 32.23
C ASP A 35 6.65 -15.59 32.69
N ILE A 36 6.97 -15.13 33.91
CA ILE A 36 8.31 -15.22 34.49
C ILE A 36 8.84 -16.67 34.53
N GLU A 37 7.97 -17.67 34.67
CA GLU A 37 8.40 -19.07 34.71
C GLU A 37 8.91 -19.53 33.33
N LYS A 38 8.26 -19.10 32.25
CA LYS A 38 8.79 -19.32 30.89
C LYS A 38 10.12 -18.62 30.67
N ALA A 39 10.25 -17.37 31.14
CA ALA A 39 11.51 -16.65 31.07
C ALA A 39 12.63 -17.37 31.82
N ARG A 40 12.37 -17.86 33.04
CA ARG A 40 13.33 -18.64 33.85
C ARG A 40 13.72 -19.95 33.18
N GLN A 41 12.76 -20.66 32.58
CA GLN A 41 13.03 -21.90 31.87
C GLN A 41 13.96 -21.68 30.68
N VAL A 42 13.66 -20.69 29.84
CA VAL A 42 14.49 -20.35 28.67
C VAL A 42 15.85 -19.81 29.10
N ALA A 43 15.91 -19.02 30.18
CA ALA A 43 17.19 -18.56 30.72
C ALA A 43 18.08 -19.73 31.16
N ALA A 44 17.52 -20.74 31.83
CA ALA A 44 18.25 -21.94 32.22
C ALA A 44 18.69 -22.77 31.01
N GLU A 45 17.82 -22.93 30.00
CA GLU A 45 18.09 -23.68 28.77
C GLU A 45 19.28 -23.09 27.98
N PHE A 46 19.36 -21.76 27.90
CA PHE A 46 20.39 -21.04 27.15
C PHE A 46 21.53 -20.49 28.02
N GLU A 47 21.57 -20.84 29.31
CA GLU A 47 22.59 -20.39 30.27
C GLU A 47 22.67 -18.85 30.40
N ILE A 48 21.53 -18.18 30.31
CA ILE A 48 21.39 -16.71 30.43
C ILE A 48 21.25 -16.34 31.91
N PRO A 49 22.04 -15.39 32.43
CA PRO A 49 22.15 -15.16 33.87
C PRO A 49 20.90 -14.56 34.52
N TYR A 50 20.05 -13.86 33.76
CA TYR A 50 18.91 -13.13 34.31
C TYR A 50 17.61 -13.39 33.56
N ALA A 51 16.51 -13.53 34.31
CA ALA A 51 15.15 -13.60 33.79
C ALA A 51 14.24 -12.63 34.54
N THR A 52 13.38 -11.90 33.84
CA THR A 52 12.45 -10.93 34.43
C THR A 52 11.04 -11.05 33.85
N GLY A 53 10.05 -10.61 34.64
CA GLY A 53 8.66 -10.43 34.23
C GLY A 53 8.35 -9.02 33.69
N ASN A 54 9.31 -8.11 33.82
CA ASN A 54 9.15 -6.68 33.59
C ASN A 54 10.37 -6.14 32.83
N VAL A 55 10.10 -5.57 31.66
CA VAL A 55 11.11 -4.97 30.78
C VAL A 55 11.89 -3.87 31.49
N HIS A 56 11.21 -3.00 32.25
CA HIS A 56 11.87 -1.86 32.92
C HIS A 56 12.90 -2.32 33.94
N ASP A 57 12.62 -3.41 34.67
CA ASP A 57 13.58 -3.96 35.65
C ASP A 57 14.87 -4.44 34.98
N ALA A 58 14.82 -4.89 33.72
CA ALA A 58 16.01 -5.39 33.04
C ALA A 58 16.90 -4.27 32.49
N VAL A 59 16.33 -3.16 32.02
CA VAL A 59 17.13 -2.12 31.35
C VAL A 59 18.07 -1.40 32.33
N ASP A 60 17.56 -1.11 33.54
CA ASP A 60 18.31 -0.34 34.54
C ASP A 60 19.31 -1.20 35.33
N ARG A 61 19.06 -2.50 35.45
CA ARG A 61 19.85 -3.41 36.31
C ARG A 61 20.96 -4.16 35.59
N HIS A 62 20.88 -4.32 34.27
CA HIS A 62 21.72 -5.27 33.54
C HIS A 62 22.56 -4.65 32.42
N ASP A 63 22.65 -3.31 32.34
CA ASP A 63 23.55 -2.61 31.41
C ASP A 63 23.40 -3.12 29.96
N VAL A 64 22.15 -3.06 29.50
CA VAL A 64 21.72 -3.55 28.18
C VAL A 64 22.10 -2.53 27.09
N ASP A 65 22.67 -2.96 25.98
CA ASP A 65 23.01 -2.13 24.82
C ASP A 65 21.93 -2.14 23.73
N PHE A 66 21.16 -3.22 23.61
CA PHE A 66 20.10 -3.37 22.60
C PHE A 66 18.97 -4.30 23.05
N PHE A 67 17.83 -4.23 22.37
CA PHE A 67 16.70 -5.13 22.60
C PHE A 67 16.44 -6.05 21.39
N ASP A 68 16.07 -7.31 21.66
CA ASP A 68 15.52 -8.24 20.67
C ASP A 68 14.08 -8.59 21.04
N ILE A 69 13.11 -8.02 20.31
CA ILE A 69 11.68 -8.19 20.57
C ILE A 69 11.16 -9.39 19.77
N ALA A 70 11.12 -10.56 20.41
CA ALA A 70 10.68 -11.84 19.84
C ALA A 70 9.28 -12.29 20.35
N THR A 71 8.43 -11.34 20.75
CA THR A 71 7.04 -11.60 21.20
C THR A 71 6.12 -12.08 20.05
N GLY A 72 4.85 -12.35 20.35
CA GLY A 72 3.80 -12.31 19.33
C GLY A 72 3.40 -10.86 18.98
N PRO A 73 2.64 -10.65 17.89
CA PRO A 73 2.17 -9.32 17.48
C PRO A 73 1.19 -8.67 18.47
N GLY A 74 0.38 -9.46 19.18
CA GLY A 74 -0.56 -8.97 20.19
C GLY A 74 0.09 -8.13 21.29
N GLY A 75 -0.36 -6.88 21.45
CA GLY A 75 0.14 -5.94 22.45
C GLY A 75 1.50 -5.30 22.11
N ARG A 76 2.05 -5.55 20.91
CA ARG A 76 3.38 -5.07 20.51
C ARG A 76 3.48 -3.54 20.39
N VAL A 77 2.40 -2.87 19.99
CA VAL A 77 2.39 -1.39 19.90
C VAL A 77 2.77 -0.76 21.25
N GLU A 78 2.19 -1.25 22.35
CA GLU A 78 2.49 -0.74 23.69
C GLU A 78 3.90 -1.14 24.15
N LEU A 79 4.33 -2.38 23.87
CA LEU A 79 5.68 -2.83 24.19
C LEU A 79 6.74 -1.97 23.48
N VAL A 80 6.57 -1.68 22.19
CA VAL A 80 7.50 -0.82 21.44
C VAL A 80 7.56 0.57 22.07
N ARG A 81 6.41 1.17 22.43
CA ARG A 81 6.40 2.48 23.12
C ARG A 81 7.16 2.46 24.44
N GLN A 82 7.08 1.37 25.20
CA GLN A 82 7.84 1.23 26.45
C GLN A 82 9.34 1.14 26.19
N ILE A 83 9.75 0.37 25.18
CA ILE A 83 11.15 0.18 24.78
C ILE A 83 11.78 1.47 24.26
N GLN A 84 11.06 2.23 23.43
CA GLN A 84 11.56 3.47 22.83
C GLN A 84 12.00 4.51 23.86
N ARG A 85 11.44 4.50 25.07
CA ARG A 85 11.82 5.42 26.16
C ARG A 85 13.27 5.26 26.61
N HIS A 86 13.89 4.13 26.29
CA HIS A 86 15.27 3.85 26.65
C HIS A 86 16.26 4.30 25.57
N GLU A 87 15.80 4.77 24.41
CA GLU A 87 16.61 5.33 23.31
C GLU A 87 17.75 4.41 22.80
N LYS A 88 17.65 3.10 23.05
CA LYS A 88 18.61 2.08 22.64
C LYS A 88 18.15 1.38 21.36
N PRO A 89 19.08 0.89 20.52
CA PRO A 89 18.72 0.17 19.31
C PRO A 89 17.94 -1.11 19.61
N PHE A 90 17.09 -1.52 18.67
CA PHE A 90 16.37 -2.78 18.81
C PHE A 90 15.99 -3.44 17.49
N ILE A 91 15.89 -4.76 17.56
CA ILE A 91 15.39 -5.62 16.49
C ILE A 91 14.01 -6.16 16.88
N ILE A 92 13.06 -6.20 15.94
CA ILE A 92 11.67 -6.59 16.18
C ILE A 92 11.27 -7.74 15.27
N GLN A 93 10.73 -8.81 15.85
CA GLN A 93 10.28 -9.93 15.06
C GLN A 93 8.97 -9.63 14.30
N LYS A 94 8.84 -10.10 13.07
CA LYS A 94 7.62 -10.02 12.25
C LYS A 94 6.51 -10.95 12.78
N PRO A 95 5.23 -10.69 12.45
CA PRO A 95 4.70 -9.49 11.81
C PRO A 95 4.69 -8.30 12.78
N LEU A 96 4.93 -7.07 12.33
CA LEU A 96 5.04 -5.91 13.24
C LEU A 96 3.78 -5.65 14.09
N GLY A 97 2.59 -5.98 13.60
CA GLY A 97 1.34 -5.92 14.35
C GLY A 97 0.34 -6.93 13.82
N ASP A 98 -0.82 -7.05 14.48
CA ASP A 98 -1.90 -7.96 14.05
C ASP A 98 -2.61 -7.45 12.78
N THR A 99 -2.53 -6.13 12.55
CA THR A 99 -3.12 -5.46 11.38
C THR A 99 -2.11 -4.55 10.71
N PHE A 100 -2.37 -4.20 9.45
CA PHE A 100 -1.58 -3.22 8.71
C PHE A 100 -1.53 -1.87 9.46
N ASP A 101 -2.65 -1.40 9.99
CA ASP A 101 -2.71 -0.15 10.78
C ASP A 101 -1.82 -0.21 12.02
N GLN A 102 -1.80 -1.33 12.75
CA GLN A 102 -0.92 -1.48 13.91
C GLN A 102 0.55 -1.51 13.50
N ALA A 103 0.88 -2.17 12.39
CA ALA A 103 2.24 -2.15 11.84
C ALA A 103 2.65 -0.72 11.44
N GLN A 104 1.77 0.04 10.78
CA GLN A 104 2.00 1.45 10.45
C GLN A 104 2.21 2.30 11.70
N GLN A 105 1.38 2.13 12.74
CA GLN A 105 1.55 2.84 14.01
C GLN A 105 2.93 2.61 14.63
N ILE A 106 3.44 1.36 14.60
CA ILE A 106 4.79 1.05 15.08
C ILE A 106 5.84 1.72 14.19
N ILE A 107 5.74 1.59 12.87
CA ILE A 107 6.69 2.18 11.91
C ILE A 107 6.75 3.72 12.09
N GLU A 108 5.59 4.36 12.24
CA GLU A 108 5.49 5.80 12.47
C GLU A 108 6.08 6.19 13.83
N SER A 109 5.81 5.43 14.89
CA SER A 109 6.35 5.75 16.22
C SER A 109 7.87 5.63 16.24
N VAL A 110 8.45 4.65 15.54
CA VAL A 110 9.91 4.43 15.50
C VAL A 110 10.63 5.28 14.46
N SER A 111 9.92 5.98 13.58
CA SER A 111 10.52 6.83 12.53
C SER A 111 11.44 7.93 13.06
N LYS A 112 11.19 8.41 14.29
CA LYS A 112 11.97 9.44 14.98
C LYS A 112 12.85 8.89 16.10
N HIS A 113 12.98 7.57 16.19
CA HIS A 113 13.79 6.94 17.22
C HIS A 113 15.28 7.27 16.99
N PRO A 114 16.04 7.69 18.02
CA PRO A 114 17.40 8.19 17.83
C PRO A 114 18.43 7.08 17.52
N ALA A 115 18.08 5.82 17.75
CA ALA A 115 18.94 4.66 17.51
C ALA A 115 18.35 3.70 16.46
N PRO A 116 19.18 2.87 15.80
CA PRO A 116 18.73 1.91 14.79
C PRO A 116 17.59 1.00 15.26
N VAL A 117 16.56 0.90 14.42
CA VAL A 117 15.48 -0.07 14.56
C VAL A 117 15.47 -0.97 13.34
N MET A 118 15.40 -2.29 13.55
CA MET A 118 15.39 -3.27 12.45
C MET A 118 14.22 -4.24 12.61
N VAL A 119 13.54 -4.54 11.51
CA VAL A 119 12.59 -5.65 11.46
C VAL A 119 13.36 -6.92 11.13
N HIS A 120 13.17 -7.98 11.91
CA HIS A 120 13.77 -9.28 11.69
C HIS A 120 13.04 -10.03 10.55
N GLU A 121 13.10 -9.45 9.37
CA GLU A 121 12.66 -10.06 8.10
C GLU A 121 13.84 -10.86 7.52
N ASN A 122 13.94 -12.11 7.95
CA ASN A 122 15.17 -12.91 7.84
C ASN A 122 15.30 -13.69 6.53
N PHE A 123 14.26 -13.81 5.69
CA PHE A 123 14.34 -14.68 4.51
C PHE A 123 15.35 -14.18 3.48
N ARG A 124 15.45 -12.87 3.23
CA ARG A 124 16.49 -12.32 2.34
C ARG A 124 17.93 -12.64 2.79
N PHE A 125 18.12 -13.01 4.07
CA PHE A 125 19.41 -13.42 4.63
C PHE A 125 19.70 -14.91 4.48
N GLN A 126 18.79 -15.69 3.89
CA GLN A 126 19.08 -17.06 3.52
C GLN A 126 20.25 -17.13 2.53
N PRO A 127 21.16 -18.11 2.68
CA PRO A 127 22.45 -18.11 1.99
C PRO A 127 22.31 -18.17 0.47
N TRP A 128 21.30 -18.87 -0.04
CA TRP A 128 21.02 -18.92 -1.47
C TRP A 128 20.58 -17.57 -2.06
N TYR A 129 19.76 -16.78 -1.36
CA TYR A 129 19.36 -15.47 -1.90
C TYR A 129 20.51 -14.46 -1.86
N ARG A 130 21.36 -14.53 -0.83
CA ARG A 130 22.62 -13.77 -0.77
C ARG A 130 23.55 -14.17 -1.92
N GLU A 131 23.64 -15.46 -2.20
CA GLU A 131 24.47 -15.97 -3.29
C GLU A 131 23.93 -15.64 -4.68
N ILE A 132 22.61 -15.71 -4.89
CA ILE A 132 21.95 -15.27 -6.12
C ILE A 132 22.24 -13.78 -6.36
N ARG A 133 22.16 -12.94 -5.33
CA ARG A 133 22.53 -11.51 -5.44
C ARG A 133 23.99 -11.33 -5.83
N ARG A 134 24.90 -12.15 -5.29
CA ARG A 134 26.33 -12.13 -5.66
C ARG A 134 26.54 -12.55 -7.11
N ILE A 135 25.84 -13.58 -7.58
CA ILE A 135 25.87 -14.04 -8.99
C ILE A 135 25.40 -12.92 -9.92
N LEU A 136 24.28 -12.26 -9.62
CA LEU A 136 23.78 -11.10 -10.38
C LEU A 136 24.80 -9.95 -10.37
N SER A 137 25.32 -9.61 -9.20
CA SER A 137 26.26 -8.49 -9.04
C SER A 137 27.61 -8.72 -9.72
N SER A 138 28.01 -10.00 -9.90
CA SER A 138 29.21 -10.37 -10.67
C SER A 138 29.02 -10.23 -12.19
N GLY A 139 27.78 -10.04 -12.65
CA GLY A 139 27.43 -10.01 -14.07
C GLY A 139 27.44 -11.37 -14.75
N ARG A 140 27.58 -12.48 -13.99
CA ARG A 140 27.70 -13.84 -14.56
C ARG A 140 26.47 -14.28 -15.36
N ILE A 141 25.29 -13.82 -14.95
CA ILE A 141 24.03 -13.96 -15.70
C ILE A 141 23.46 -12.60 -16.10
N GLY A 142 24.25 -11.54 -16.01
CA GLY A 142 23.80 -10.16 -16.13
C GLY A 142 23.31 -9.59 -14.80
N ASP A 143 23.01 -8.30 -14.79
CA ASP A 143 22.56 -7.54 -13.61
C ASP A 143 21.10 -7.09 -13.72
N ARG A 144 20.50 -7.19 -14.91
CA ARG A 144 19.09 -6.85 -15.13
C ARG A 144 18.22 -8.10 -15.07
N VAL A 145 17.63 -8.34 -13.92
CA VAL A 145 16.60 -9.37 -13.73
C VAL A 145 15.41 -9.10 -14.65
N VAL A 146 14.93 -10.13 -15.33
CA VAL A 146 13.79 -10.09 -16.25
C VAL A 146 12.62 -10.88 -15.67
N ASN A 147 12.88 -12.06 -15.12
CA ASN A 147 11.84 -12.93 -14.58
C ASN A 147 12.31 -13.66 -13.31
N LEU A 148 11.40 -13.81 -12.36
CA LEU A 148 11.52 -14.62 -11.16
C LEU A 148 10.34 -15.60 -11.13
N SER A 149 10.59 -16.90 -11.03
CA SER A 149 9.51 -17.90 -10.89
C SER A 149 9.77 -18.76 -9.67
N MET A 150 8.93 -18.61 -8.66
CA MET A 150 9.01 -19.34 -7.39
C MET A 150 7.85 -20.33 -7.27
N ARG A 151 8.16 -21.57 -6.90
CA ARG A 151 7.15 -22.57 -6.55
C ARG A 151 7.41 -23.10 -5.14
N THR A 152 6.39 -23.04 -4.27
CA THR A 152 6.50 -23.50 -2.88
C THR A 152 5.46 -24.57 -2.57
N ARG A 153 5.88 -25.70 -2.00
CA ARG A 153 5.03 -26.83 -1.55
C ARG A 153 5.46 -27.31 -0.18
N MET A 154 4.83 -26.77 0.86
CA MET A 154 5.32 -26.96 2.24
C MET A 154 4.76 -28.21 2.89
N GLY A 155 3.60 -28.69 2.46
CA GLY A 155 2.96 -29.89 3.00
C GLY A 155 2.62 -29.82 4.49
N ASP A 156 2.55 -28.62 5.09
CA ASP A 156 2.29 -28.46 6.53
C ASP A 156 0.91 -27.87 6.85
N GLY A 157 0.08 -27.68 5.81
CA GLY A 157 -1.28 -27.16 5.89
C GLY A 157 -2.38 -28.17 5.58
N TRP A 158 -2.07 -29.45 5.32
CA TRP A 158 -3.08 -30.49 5.11
C TRP A 158 -3.45 -31.21 6.42
N GLY A 159 -4.59 -31.90 6.46
CA GLY A 159 -5.07 -32.66 7.61
C GLY A 159 -5.89 -31.85 8.62
N ASP A 160 -6.65 -32.54 9.48
CA ASP A 160 -7.51 -31.93 10.51
C ASP A 160 -6.71 -31.33 11.67
N ASP A 161 -5.46 -31.78 11.84
CA ASP A 161 -4.49 -31.37 12.84
C ASP A 161 -3.46 -30.34 12.32
N ALA A 162 -3.68 -29.81 11.10
CA ALA A 162 -2.81 -28.80 10.49
C ALA A 162 -2.39 -27.70 11.48
N TYR A 163 -1.08 -27.46 11.55
CA TYR A 163 -0.41 -26.47 12.41
C TYR A 163 -0.46 -26.70 13.93
N LEU A 164 -1.20 -27.68 14.47
CA LEU A 164 -1.37 -27.86 15.92
C LEU A 164 -0.05 -28.14 16.66
N ASP A 165 0.84 -28.95 16.09
CA ASP A 165 2.11 -29.30 16.74
C ASP A 165 3.17 -28.18 16.71
N ARG A 166 2.85 -27.05 16.06
CA ARG A 166 3.79 -25.95 15.81
C ARG A 166 3.21 -24.60 16.21
N GLN A 167 2.26 -24.11 15.41
CA GLN A 167 1.68 -22.77 15.54
C GLN A 167 0.15 -22.87 15.44
N PRO A 168 -0.53 -23.35 16.51
CA PRO A 168 -1.97 -23.61 16.48
C PRO A 168 -2.82 -22.42 16.03
N TYR A 169 -2.38 -21.20 16.35
CA TYR A 169 -3.11 -19.98 16.05
C TYR A 169 -3.27 -19.72 14.54
N PHE A 170 -2.43 -20.31 13.67
CA PHE A 170 -2.58 -20.22 12.21
C PHE A 170 -3.95 -20.68 11.72
N ARG A 171 -4.58 -21.64 12.43
CA ARG A 171 -5.90 -22.16 12.05
C ARG A 171 -7.01 -21.11 12.11
N SER A 172 -6.89 -20.13 13.02
CA SER A 172 -7.92 -19.14 13.27
C SER A 172 -7.61 -17.76 12.67
N MET A 173 -6.46 -17.60 12.00
CA MET A 173 -6.09 -16.31 11.41
C MET A 173 -7.00 -16.01 10.22
N PRO A 174 -7.46 -14.75 10.05
CA PRO A 174 -8.31 -14.35 8.93
C PRO A 174 -7.55 -14.17 7.60
N ARG A 175 -6.21 -14.18 7.67
CA ARG A 175 -5.24 -14.07 6.57
C ARG A 175 -4.06 -14.95 6.94
N LEU A 176 -3.62 -15.86 6.05
CA LEU A 176 -2.59 -16.85 6.42
C LEU A 176 -1.41 -16.89 5.44
N LEU A 177 -1.50 -17.59 4.31
CA LEU A 177 -0.34 -17.86 3.46
C LEU A 177 0.37 -16.58 3.01
N VAL A 178 -0.34 -15.61 2.45
CA VAL A 178 0.32 -14.39 1.93
C VAL A 178 0.83 -13.51 3.07
N HIS A 179 0.03 -13.38 4.14
CA HIS A 179 0.38 -12.56 5.31
C HIS A 179 1.57 -13.12 6.10
N GLU A 180 1.58 -14.42 6.42
CA GLU A 180 2.61 -15.01 7.27
C GLU A 180 3.83 -15.50 6.50
N THR A 181 3.63 -16.01 5.28
CA THR A 181 4.69 -16.65 4.50
C THR A 181 5.06 -15.83 3.27
N GLY A 182 4.07 -15.29 2.58
CA GLY A 182 4.26 -14.51 1.37
C GLY A 182 5.03 -13.23 1.57
N VAL A 183 4.88 -12.57 2.73
CA VAL A 183 5.65 -11.36 3.07
C VAL A 183 7.17 -11.58 2.92
N HIS A 184 7.66 -12.76 3.31
CA HIS A 184 9.07 -13.14 3.19
C HIS A 184 9.55 -13.26 1.73
N PHE A 185 8.73 -13.87 0.87
CA PHE A 185 9.05 -14.02 -0.54
C PHE A 185 8.90 -12.72 -1.31
N ILE A 186 7.85 -11.95 -1.03
CA ILE A 186 7.68 -10.59 -1.52
C ILE A 186 8.94 -9.76 -1.22
N ASP A 187 9.40 -9.82 0.03
CA ASP A 187 10.60 -9.13 0.47
C ASP A 187 11.88 -9.61 -0.25
N THR A 188 12.02 -10.93 -0.43
CA THR A 188 13.13 -11.53 -1.18
C THR A 188 13.12 -11.16 -2.65
N PHE A 189 11.94 -11.17 -3.29
CA PHE A 189 11.82 -10.73 -4.69
C PHE A 189 12.17 -9.26 -4.82
N ARG A 190 11.77 -8.42 -3.85
CA ARG A 190 12.19 -7.01 -3.79
C ARG A 190 13.71 -6.87 -3.68
N TYR A 191 14.32 -7.64 -2.80
CA TYR A 191 15.78 -7.66 -2.63
C TYR A 191 16.51 -8.06 -3.92
N LEU A 192 15.98 -9.00 -4.70
CA LEU A 192 16.60 -9.46 -5.95
C LEU A 192 16.32 -8.55 -7.16
N ALA A 193 15.08 -8.10 -7.35
CA ALA A 193 14.61 -7.46 -8.58
C ALA A 193 14.21 -5.97 -8.46
N GLY A 194 14.27 -5.39 -7.26
CA GLY A 194 13.93 -3.99 -6.99
C GLY A 194 12.50 -3.80 -6.49
N GLU A 195 11.94 -2.61 -6.65
CA GLU A 195 10.63 -2.31 -6.07
C GLU A 195 9.46 -2.79 -6.93
N VAL A 196 8.40 -3.25 -6.26
CA VAL A 196 7.16 -3.73 -6.90
C VAL A 196 6.24 -2.55 -7.14
N VAL A 197 5.75 -2.39 -8.37
CA VAL A 197 4.76 -1.37 -8.74
C VAL A 197 3.34 -1.87 -8.59
N ASP A 198 3.08 -3.13 -8.94
CA ASP A 198 1.73 -3.69 -8.93
C ASP A 198 1.73 -5.22 -8.84
N CYS A 199 0.57 -5.78 -8.50
CA CYS A 199 0.38 -7.21 -8.40
C CYS A 199 -1.01 -7.67 -8.84
N ILE A 200 -1.11 -8.93 -9.25
CA ILE A 200 -2.37 -9.66 -9.34
C ILE A 200 -2.29 -10.94 -8.52
N ALA A 201 -3.32 -11.22 -7.73
CA ALA A 201 -3.34 -12.37 -6.83
C ALA A 201 -4.65 -13.17 -6.94
N GLU A 202 -4.52 -14.50 -6.93
CA GLU A 202 -5.61 -15.45 -6.73
C GLU A 202 -5.32 -16.26 -5.46
N LEU A 203 -6.21 -16.17 -4.46
CA LEU A 203 -6.07 -16.85 -3.18
C LEU A 203 -7.14 -17.93 -3.07
N ARG A 204 -6.77 -19.07 -2.48
CA ARG A 204 -7.66 -20.22 -2.31
C ARG A 204 -7.44 -20.84 -0.94
N GLN A 205 -8.51 -21.41 -0.42
CA GLN A 205 -8.48 -22.26 0.77
C GLN A 205 -8.79 -23.69 0.35
N HIS A 206 -7.83 -24.59 0.57
CA HIS A 206 -7.96 -26.03 0.33
C HIS A 206 -8.33 -26.77 1.61
N ASN A 207 -7.67 -26.48 2.74
CA ASN A 207 -8.01 -27.10 4.01
C ASN A 207 -9.21 -26.42 4.68
N SER A 208 -10.29 -27.16 4.93
CA SER A 208 -11.45 -26.67 5.69
C SER A 208 -11.20 -26.53 7.19
N ALA A 209 -10.09 -27.05 7.72
CA ALA A 209 -9.73 -27.01 9.14
C ALA A 209 -9.12 -25.67 9.60
N ILE A 210 -8.93 -24.73 8.67
CA ILE A 210 -8.41 -23.37 8.88
C ILE A 210 -9.40 -22.29 8.42
N ALA A 211 -9.15 -21.04 8.77
CA ALA A 211 -10.05 -19.91 8.48
C ALA A 211 -9.66 -19.07 7.25
N ALA A 212 -8.47 -19.27 6.68
CA ALA A 212 -7.90 -18.40 5.64
C ALA A 212 -7.19 -19.20 4.54
N GLU A 213 -6.62 -18.48 3.57
CA GLU A 213 -5.99 -19.06 2.38
C GLU A 213 -4.70 -19.83 2.71
N ASP A 214 -4.58 -21.03 2.15
CA ASP A 214 -3.39 -21.89 2.19
C ASP A 214 -2.80 -22.14 0.79
N ALA A 215 -3.39 -21.54 -0.25
CA ALA A 215 -2.85 -21.52 -1.60
C ALA A 215 -2.99 -20.15 -2.26
N CYS A 216 -2.01 -19.81 -3.10
CA CYS A 216 -1.91 -18.52 -3.78
C CYS A 216 -1.23 -18.68 -5.14
N TYR A 217 -1.75 -17.97 -6.14
CA TYR A 217 -1.00 -17.59 -7.33
C TYR A 217 -0.83 -16.07 -7.33
N LEU A 218 0.40 -15.58 -7.18
CA LEU A 218 0.74 -14.16 -7.13
C LEU A 218 1.67 -13.80 -8.27
N ARG A 219 1.34 -12.76 -9.02
CA ARG A 219 2.25 -12.15 -10.00
C ARG A 219 2.53 -10.71 -9.60
N LEU A 220 3.81 -10.34 -9.58
CA LEU A 220 4.32 -9.01 -9.23
C LEU A 220 5.00 -8.38 -10.45
N HIS A 221 4.77 -7.10 -10.68
CA HIS A 221 5.54 -6.30 -11.64
C HIS A 221 6.46 -5.34 -10.91
N PHE A 222 7.68 -5.20 -11.41
CA PHE A 222 8.72 -4.37 -10.81
C PHE A 222 8.93 -3.08 -11.60
N GLU A 223 9.42 -2.02 -10.95
CA GLU A 223 9.79 -0.75 -11.60
C GLU A 223 10.81 -0.96 -12.74
N SER A 224 11.71 -1.93 -12.56
CA SER A 224 12.72 -2.35 -13.55
C SER A 224 12.12 -2.98 -14.82
N GLY A 225 10.82 -3.32 -14.81
CA GLY A 225 10.16 -4.10 -15.84
C GLY A 225 10.26 -5.62 -15.64
N ALA A 226 10.93 -6.08 -14.58
CA ALA A 226 10.95 -7.49 -14.22
C ALA A 226 9.56 -7.97 -13.79
N VAL A 227 9.33 -9.29 -13.86
CA VAL A 227 8.11 -9.94 -13.37
C VAL A 227 8.51 -11.03 -12.37
N ALA A 228 7.79 -11.14 -11.26
CA ALA A 228 7.86 -12.32 -10.40
C ALA A 228 6.53 -13.08 -10.42
N THR A 229 6.60 -14.40 -10.44
CA THR A 229 5.47 -15.30 -10.24
C THR A 229 5.73 -16.19 -9.03
N TRP A 230 4.73 -16.34 -8.18
CA TRP A 230 4.77 -17.21 -7.01
C TRP A 230 3.55 -18.11 -7.02
N ASP A 231 3.79 -19.39 -7.31
CA ASP A 231 2.81 -20.48 -7.20
C ASP A 231 3.03 -21.17 -5.85
N ALA A 232 2.14 -20.90 -4.91
CA ALA A 232 2.32 -21.21 -3.52
C ALA A 232 1.19 -22.06 -2.97
N ASP A 233 1.56 -23.10 -2.23
CA ASP A 233 0.59 -24.01 -1.62
C ASP A 233 1.20 -24.63 -0.36
N ARG A 234 0.46 -24.57 0.76
CA ARG A 234 0.84 -25.24 2.02
C ARG A 234 0.15 -26.58 2.21
N TYR A 235 -0.94 -26.84 1.50
CA TYR A 235 -1.69 -28.08 1.53
C TYR A 235 -0.90 -29.21 0.88
N HIS A 236 -0.40 -28.99 -0.33
CA HIS A 236 0.32 -30.00 -1.10
C HIS A 236 1.78 -30.14 -0.68
N GLU A 237 2.25 -31.38 -0.71
CA GLU A 237 3.61 -31.76 -0.32
C GLU A 237 4.63 -31.58 -1.45
N SER A 238 5.90 -31.53 -1.05
CA SER A 238 7.06 -31.58 -1.94
C SER A 238 7.74 -32.96 -1.90
N LEU A 239 8.57 -33.25 -2.89
CA LEU A 239 9.50 -34.38 -2.90
C LEU A 239 10.77 -34.11 -2.06
N ALA A 240 11.00 -32.87 -1.61
CA ALA A 240 12.10 -32.52 -0.73
C ALA A 240 12.03 -33.28 0.60
N ARG A 241 13.21 -33.68 1.10
CA ARG A 241 13.33 -34.29 2.43
C ARG A 241 12.96 -33.30 3.54
N ASP A 242 13.36 -32.04 3.38
CA ASP A 242 12.95 -30.93 4.24
C ASP A 242 12.31 -29.84 3.37
N PRO A 243 10.97 -29.85 3.21
CA PRO A 243 10.27 -28.87 2.39
C PRO A 243 10.32 -27.45 2.96
N ARG A 244 10.89 -27.24 4.16
CA ARG A 244 11.03 -25.93 4.81
C ARG A 244 12.47 -25.45 4.88
N TYR A 245 13.42 -26.17 4.27
CA TYR A 245 14.80 -25.69 4.20
C TYR A 245 14.88 -24.43 3.32
N THR A 246 14.49 -24.56 2.05
CA THR A 246 14.37 -23.46 1.07
C THR A 246 12.94 -23.00 0.85
N PHE A 247 11.96 -23.76 1.39
CA PHE A 247 10.52 -23.59 1.18
C PHE A 247 10.03 -23.84 -0.25
N GLY A 248 10.93 -24.07 -1.21
CA GLY A 248 10.60 -24.35 -2.60
C GLY A 248 11.75 -24.06 -3.56
N GLU A 249 11.41 -23.90 -4.83
CA GLU A 249 12.36 -23.73 -5.93
C GLU A 249 12.20 -22.34 -6.56
N LEU A 250 13.33 -21.70 -6.92
CA LEU A 250 13.35 -20.39 -7.57
C LEU A 250 14.15 -20.44 -8.87
N LEU A 251 13.55 -19.98 -9.96
CA LEU A 251 14.24 -19.60 -11.19
C LEU A 251 14.41 -18.08 -11.22
N VAL A 252 15.64 -17.62 -11.47
CA VAL A 252 15.97 -16.22 -11.76
C VAL A 252 16.54 -16.13 -13.17
N GLU A 253 15.92 -15.30 -14.00
CA GLU A 253 16.36 -15.02 -15.37
C GLU A 253 16.76 -13.56 -15.47
N ALA A 254 17.97 -13.31 -15.99
CA ALA A 254 18.55 -12.00 -16.19
C ALA A 254 19.03 -11.86 -17.64
N ASP A 255 19.43 -10.66 -18.03
CA ASP A 255 19.72 -10.30 -19.42
C ASP A 255 20.92 -11.04 -20.06
N ARG A 256 21.73 -11.76 -19.28
CA ARG A 256 22.84 -12.60 -19.77
C ARG A 256 22.82 -14.04 -19.28
N GLY A 257 21.70 -14.52 -18.74
CA GLY A 257 21.56 -15.93 -18.36
C GLY A 257 20.55 -16.16 -17.26
N SER A 258 20.59 -17.35 -16.66
CA SER A 258 19.64 -17.74 -15.62
C SER A 258 20.31 -18.54 -14.52
N CYS A 259 19.70 -18.58 -13.33
CA CYS A 259 20.05 -19.53 -12.29
C CYS A 259 18.82 -20.16 -11.63
N TRP A 260 18.96 -21.41 -11.20
CA TRP A 260 17.93 -22.19 -10.53
C TRP A 260 18.39 -22.56 -9.14
N LEU A 261 17.61 -22.20 -8.12
CA LEU A 261 17.69 -22.71 -6.77
C LEU A 261 16.75 -23.91 -6.65
N ASN A 262 17.27 -25.05 -6.24
CA ASN A 262 16.46 -26.22 -5.90
C ASN A 262 16.18 -26.32 -4.40
N GLU A 263 15.39 -27.31 -4.02
CA GLU A 263 14.91 -27.45 -2.65
C GLU A 263 16.01 -27.79 -1.62
N ASN A 264 17.15 -28.30 -2.09
CA ASN A 264 18.32 -28.63 -1.28
C ASN A 264 19.27 -27.43 -1.07
N GLY A 265 18.91 -26.25 -1.57
CA GLY A 265 19.76 -25.07 -1.52
C GLY A 265 20.93 -25.13 -2.51
N GLU A 266 20.82 -25.90 -3.60
CA GLU A 266 21.85 -25.91 -4.65
C GLU A 266 21.46 -24.94 -5.76
N ILE A 267 22.44 -24.20 -6.29
CA ILE A 267 22.23 -23.27 -7.40
C ILE A 267 22.86 -23.85 -8.66
N THR A 268 22.11 -23.90 -9.75
CA THR A 268 22.64 -24.15 -11.10
C THR A 268 22.66 -22.82 -11.87
N VAL A 269 23.76 -22.51 -12.55
CA VAL A 269 23.94 -21.27 -13.31
C VAL A 269 24.11 -21.59 -14.79
N LYS A 270 23.45 -20.82 -15.66
CA LYS A 270 23.51 -20.93 -17.11
C LYS A 270 23.66 -19.55 -17.75
N PRO A 271 24.89 -19.11 -18.05
CA PRO A 271 25.10 -17.93 -18.88
C PRO A 271 24.60 -18.18 -20.32
N LEU A 272 24.22 -17.12 -21.03
CA LEU A 272 23.90 -17.20 -22.45
C LEU A 272 25.13 -17.65 -23.26
N GLY A 273 24.95 -18.62 -24.16
CA GLY A 273 26.04 -19.14 -24.99
C GLY A 273 27.00 -20.13 -24.32
N GLU A 274 26.94 -20.33 -22.99
CA GLU A 274 27.83 -21.26 -22.26
C GLU A 274 27.08 -22.50 -21.74
N SER A 275 27.78 -23.57 -21.33
CA SER A 275 27.11 -24.72 -20.68
C SER A 275 26.59 -24.36 -19.28
N ALA A 276 25.49 -25.00 -18.85
CA ALA A 276 25.06 -24.94 -17.45
C ALA A 276 26.07 -25.63 -16.55
N TYR A 277 26.23 -25.12 -15.33
CA TYR A 277 27.05 -25.74 -14.30
C TYR A 277 26.41 -25.56 -12.92
N ARG A 278 26.68 -26.51 -12.03
CA ARG A 278 26.36 -26.36 -10.60
C ARG A 278 27.30 -25.31 -10.01
N HIS A 279 26.73 -24.27 -9.42
CA HIS A 279 27.47 -23.19 -8.80
C HIS A 279 28.11 -23.67 -7.51
N ASP A 280 29.41 -23.40 -7.37
CA ASP A 280 30.19 -23.83 -6.22
C ASP A 280 30.03 -22.86 -5.05
N TYR A 281 29.13 -23.22 -4.14
CA TYR A 281 28.98 -22.59 -2.84
C TYR A 281 28.39 -23.62 -1.86
N GLN A 282 28.55 -23.37 -0.56
CA GLN A 282 28.08 -24.27 0.49
C GLN A 282 27.11 -23.51 1.40
N PRO A 283 25.79 -23.66 1.23
CA PRO A 283 24.83 -23.08 2.17
C PRO A 283 24.92 -23.78 3.52
N SER A 284 24.77 -23.03 4.62
CA SER A 284 24.68 -23.62 5.96
C SER A 284 23.52 -24.61 6.04
N GLN A 285 23.73 -25.74 6.70
CA GLN A 285 22.67 -26.70 7.04
C GLN A 285 22.22 -26.56 8.50
N ALA A 286 22.77 -25.59 9.23
CA ALA A 286 22.45 -25.34 10.62
C ALA A 286 21.35 -24.28 10.76
N GLY A 287 20.78 -24.25 11.97
CA GLY A 287 19.76 -23.28 12.35
C GLY A 287 18.50 -23.36 11.48
N PHE A 288 17.77 -22.25 11.45
CA PHE A 288 16.57 -22.13 10.63
C PHE A 288 16.94 -21.67 9.21
N ALA A 289 16.52 -22.45 8.21
CA ALA A 289 16.64 -22.14 6.78
C ALA A 289 18.05 -21.66 6.38
N GLY A 290 19.07 -22.43 6.78
CA GLY A 290 20.46 -22.16 6.47
C GLY A 290 21.04 -20.96 7.21
N ASP A 291 20.82 -20.91 8.53
CA ASP A 291 21.32 -19.85 9.42
C ASP A 291 20.87 -18.42 9.06
N CYS A 292 19.71 -18.26 8.43
CA CYS A 292 19.25 -16.93 8.04
C CYS A 292 18.96 -16.02 9.25
N VAL A 293 18.61 -16.58 10.42
CA VAL A 293 18.48 -15.86 11.69
C VAL A 293 19.83 -15.31 12.15
N LEU A 294 20.88 -16.13 12.11
CA LEU A 294 22.24 -15.72 12.46
C LEU A 294 22.75 -14.63 11.51
N ALA A 295 22.54 -14.81 10.20
CA ALA A 295 22.93 -13.80 9.21
C ALA A 295 22.16 -12.48 9.40
N CYS A 296 20.87 -12.53 9.72
CA CYS A 296 20.06 -11.33 10.01
C CYS A 296 20.55 -10.62 11.29
N GLN A 297 20.85 -11.36 12.35
CA GLN A 297 21.39 -10.78 13.59
C GLN A 297 22.81 -10.24 13.45
N GLN A 298 23.67 -10.90 12.66
CA GLN A 298 24.99 -10.37 12.31
C GLN A 298 24.85 -9.04 11.57
N HIS A 299 23.93 -8.95 10.60
CA HIS A 299 23.61 -7.70 9.91
C HIS A 299 23.17 -6.60 10.89
N PHE A 300 22.34 -6.93 11.88
CA PHE A 300 22.00 -5.98 12.94
C PHE A 300 23.24 -5.44 13.66
N LEU A 301 24.18 -6.30 14.06
CA LEU A 301 25.42 -5.87 14.70
C LEU A 301 26.27 -4.99 13.79
N ASP A 302 26.34 -5.30 12.49
CA ASP A 302 27.07 -4.49 11.51
C ASP A 302 26.40 -3.11 11.31
N VAL A 303 25.07 -3.02 11.39
CA VAL A 303 24.33 -1.74 11.44
C VAL A 303 24.68 -0.96 12.71
N LEU A 304 24.73 -1.61 13.88
CA LEU A 304 25.12 -0.96 15.14
C LEU A 304 26.58 -0.50 15.16
N ASP A 305 27.45 -1.17 14.40
CA ASP A 305 28.83 -0.78 14.18
C ASP A 305 28.99 0.32 13.10
N GLY A 306 27.91 0.73 12.44
CA GLY A 306 27.94 1.71 11.35
C GLY A 306 28.65 1.23 10.08
N ARG A 307 28.76 -0.09 9.89
CA ARG A 307 29.44 -0.70 8.73
C ARG A 307 28.54 -0.80 7.51
N VAL A 308 27.24 -0.97 7.73
CA VAL A 308 26.23 -1.17 6.67
C VAL A 308 24.95 -0.41 7.00
N GLU A 309 24.17 -0.10 5.97
CA GLU A 309 22.81 0.42 6.14
C GLU A 309 21.83 -0.70 6.53
N CYS A 310 20.75 -0.32 7.21
CA CYS A 310 19.74 -1.26 7.66
C CYS A 310 18.82 -1.70 6.51
N GLU A 311 19.11 -2.86 5.91
CA GLU A 311 18.35 -3.44 4.79
C GLU A 311 16.87 -3.69 5.09
N THR A 312 16.52 -3.95 6.35
CA THR A 312 15.15 -4.25 6.80
C THR A 312 14.70 -3.27 7.88
N SER A 313 15.00 -1.99 7.67
CA SER A 313 14.45 -0.91 8.51
C SER A 313 12.90 -0.95 8.50
N PRO A 314 12.22 -0.40 9.51
CA PRO A 314 10.76 -0.28 9.54
C PRO A 314 10.18 0.36 8.26
N HIS A 315 10.89 1.33 7.69
CA HIS A 315 10.51 1.95 6.42
C HIS A 315 10.63 0.99 5.23
N GLU A 316 11.72 0.21 5.15
CA GLU A 316 11.90 -0.79 4.10
C GLU A 316 10.91 -1.95 4.20
N TYR A 317 10.58 -2.36 5.42
CA TYR A 317 9.59 -3.41 5.67
C TYR A 317 8.17 -2.97 5.32
N LEU A 318 7.83 -1.68 5.50
CA LEU A 318 6.53 -1.12 5.10
C LEU A 318 6.25 -1.34 3.60
N LYS A 319 7.27 -1.27 2.76
CA LYS A 319 7.13 -1.51 1.32
C LYS A 319 6.67 -2.96 1.05
N SER A 320 7.23 -3.95 1.75
CA SER A 320 6.78 -5.35 1.67
C SER A 320 5.33 -5.51 2.18
N LEU A 321 4.97 -4.84 3.28
CA LEU A 321 3.60 -4.86 3.81
C LEU A 321 2.57 -4.26 2.82
N ARG A 322 2.95 -3.21 2.08
CA ARG A 322 2.07 -2.63 1.04
C ARG A 322 1.78 -3.61 -0.09
N VAL A 323 2.77 -4.41 -0.48
CA VAL A 323 2.54 -5.47 -1.49
C VAL A 323 1.61 -6.55 -0.94
N VAL A 324 1.75 -6.93 0.33
CA VAL A 324 0.83 -7.87 0.99
C VAL A 324 -0.61 -7.35 0.96
N GLU A 325 -0.84 -6.09 1.33
CA GLU A 325 -2.18 -5.48 1.27
C GLU A 325 -2.71 -5.40 -0.18
N ALA A 326 -1.86 -5.02 -1.14
CA ALA A 326 -2.22 -5.00 -2.55
C ALA A 326 -2.61 -6.40 -3.09
N ALA A 327 -1.95 -7.46 -2.63
CA ALA A 327 -2.27 -8.83 -3.00
C ALA A 327 -3.66 -9.25 -2.48
N TYR A 328 -3.98 -9.01 -1.20
CA TYR A 328 -5.32 -9.27 -0.67
C TYR A 328 -6.39 -8.41 -1.35
N GLN A 329 -6.08 -7.14 -1.63
CA GLN A 329 -6.98 -6.26 -2.38
C GLN A 329 -7.21 -6.80 -3.79
N SER A 330 -6.16 -7.21 -4.50
CA SER A 330 -6.21 -7.75 -5.85
C SER A 330 -7.12 -8.98 -5.92
N HIS A 331 -6.94 -9.92 -4.99
CA HIS A 331 -7.80 -11.09 -4.89
C HIS A 331 -9.28 -10.71 -4.71
N ARG A 332 -9.56 -9.76 -3.82
CA ARG A 332 -10.93 -9.29 -3.56
C ARG A 332 -11.59 -8.64 -4.79
N VAL A 333 -10.84 -7.91 -5.60
CA VAL A 333 -11.39 -7.18 -6.76
C VAL A 333 -11.23 -7.92 -8.10
N GLY A 334 -10.49 -9.03 -8.12
CA GLY A 334 -10.24 -9.85 -9.31
C GLY A 334 -9.42 -9.16 -10.42
N LYS A 335 -8.61 -8.16 -10.06
CA LYS A 335 -7.84 -7.33 -11.03
C LYS A 335 -6.46 -7.00 -10.48
N THR A 336 -5.56 -6.56 -11.36
CA THR A 336 -4.27 -5.98 -10.96
C THR A 336 -4.48 -4.77 -10.05
N VAL A 337 -3.74 -4.72 -8.96
CA VAL A 337 -3.74 -3.63 -7.97
C VAL A 337 -2.34 -3.09 -7.82
N SER A 338 -2.22 -1.77 -7.81
CA SER A 338 -0.94 -1.11 -7.58
C SER A 338 -0.54 -1.13 -6.12
N VAL A 339 0.77 -1.25 -5.87
CA VAL A 339 1.39 -1.31 -4.54
C VAL A 339 1.61 0.10 -3.98
N SER A 340 1.99 1.05 -4.83
CA SER A 340 1.72 2.46 -4.59
C SER A 340 0.22 2.67 -4.74
N GLY A 341 -0.44 3.49 -3.93
CA GLY A 341 -1.88 3.75 -4.10
C GLY A 341 -2.32 4.37 -5.46
N GLY A 342 -1.49 4.36 -6.52
CA GLY A 342 -1.79 4.83 -7.87
C GLY A 342 -1.77 3.69 -8.90
N SER A 343 -2.87 3.50 -9.62
CA SER A 343 -3.17 2.37 -10.51
C SER A 343 -2.03 1.90 -11.43
N ALA A 344 -1.92 0.58 -11.56
CA ALA A 344 -1.08 -0.10 -12.52
C ALA A 344 -1.73 -0.09 -13.91
N SER A 345 -1.04 0.44 -14.92
CA SER A 345 -1.38 0.18 -16.31
C SER A 345 -0.20 -0.43 -17.06
N GLN A 346 -0.55 -1.38 -17.92
CA GLN A 346 0.27 -2.43 -18.50
C GLN A 346 1.23 -1.91 -19.58
N ARG A 347 2.46 -2.44 -19.62
CA ARG A 347 3.39 -2.30 -20.76
C ARG A 347 3.12 -3.38 -21.81
N SER A 348 3.22 -3.03 -23.10
CA SER A 348 3.43 -3.96 -24.21
C SER A 348 4.65 -3.55 -25.04
N ASP A 349 5.44 -4.53 -25.44
CA ASP A 349 6.75 -4.43 -26.10
C ASP A 349 6.78 -3.88 -27.54
N ALA A 350 7.83 -3.09 -27.87
CA ALA A 350 8.64 -3.21 -29.10
C ALA A 350 9.82 -2.19 -29.17
N ALA A 351 11.06 -2.72 -29.21
CA ALA A 351 12.33 -2.34 -29.87
C ALA A 351 12.86 -0.86 -30.04
N PRO A 352 14.20 -0.68 -30.13
CA PRO A 352 14.90 0.47 -29.57
C PRO A 352 15.23 1.60 -30.57
N GLY A 353 15.11 2.84 -30.11
CA GLY A 353 15.52 4.04 -30.84
C GLY A 353 15.77 5.22 -29.91
N ASN A 354 17.03 5.35 -29.48
CA ASN A 354 17.73 6.54 -28.95
C ASN A 354 16.88 7.80 -28.67
N ARG A 355 16.65 8.17 -27.39
CA ARG A 355 16.45 9.56 -26.91
C ARG A 355 16.34 9.67 -25.38
N SER A 356 17.16 10.56 -24.83
CA SER A 356 17.09 11.36 -23.59
C SER A 356 16.11 10.99 -22.46
N ASP A 357 16.64 11.02 -21.23
CA ASP A 357 15.90 11.26 -19.97
C ASP A 357 14.78 12.30 -20.15
N SER A 358 13.54 11.83 -20.25
CA SER A 358 12.35 12.59 -19.91
C SER A 358 11.26 11.58 -19.58
N ARG A 359 10.93 11.41 -18.29
CA ARG A 359 9.61 10.87 -17.92
C ARG A 359 8.57 11.71 -18.68
N PRO A 360 7.54 11.14 -19.32
CA PRO A 360 6.43 11.96 -19.78
C PRO A 360 5.89 12.68 -18.55
N ALA A 361 5.95 14.01 -18.56
CA ALA A 361 5.48 14.82 -17.46
C ALA A 361 3.97 14.57 -17.34
N GLN A 362 3.53 13.85 -16.30
CA GLN A 362 2.12 13.76 -15.97
C GLN A 362 1.59 15.18 -15.81
N ARG A 363 0.62 15.57 -16.64
CA ARG A 363 0.05 16.91 -16.59
C ARG A 363 -1.06 16.89 -15.56
N ILE A 364 -0.83 17.58 -14.46
CA ILE A 364 -1.84 17.80 -13.42
C ILE A 364 -2.47 19.16 -13.67
N VAL A 365 -3.78 19.18 -13.84
CA VAL A 365 -4.58 20.39 -14.00
C VAL A 365 -5.33 20.63 -12.70
N ASP A 366 -5.14 21.81 -12.12
CA ASP A 366 -5.95 22.26 -11.00
C ASP A 366 -7.31 22.72 -11.51
N LEU A 367 -8.36 22.04 -11.06
CA LEU A 367 -9.75 22.30 -11.42
C LEU A 367 -10.50 23.09 -10.36
N SER A 368 -9.79 23.73 -9.43
CA SER A 368 -10.37 24.47 -8.33
C SER A 368 -10.31 25.98 -8.56
N LEU A 369 -11.35 26.68 -8.12
CA LEU A 369 -11.30 28.13 -7.90
C LEU A 369 -10.37 28.42 -6.71
N PRO A 370 -9.48 29.42 -6.81
CA PRO A 370 -8.64 29.82 -5.69
C PRO A 370 -9.51 30.41 -4.56
N ILE A 371 -9.28 29.95 -3.33
CA ILE A 371 -9.91 30.53 -2.14
C ILE A 371 -9.24 31.88 -1.86
N THR A 372 -10.05 32.93 -1.85
CA THR A 372 -9.61 34.32 -1.65
C THR A 372 -10.51 35.02 -0.63
N ALA A 373 -10.04 36.13 -0.06
CA ALA A 373 -10.82 36.90 0.90
C ALA A 373 -12.02 37.63 0.26
N GLU A 374 -11.99 37.80 -1.07
CA GLU A 374 -13.06 38.39 -1.87
C GLU A 374 -14.20 37.40 -2.16
N MET A 375 -13.96 36.09 -1.96
CA MET A 375 -14.96 35.05 -2.18
C MET A 375 -16.07 35.15 -1.14
N ARG A 376 -17.33 35.12 -1.59
CA ARG A 376 -18.49 35.15 -0.70
C ARG A 376 -18.44 33.97 0.28
N GLY A 377 -18.58 34.27 1.57
CA GLY A 377 -18.57 33.26 2.63
C GLY A 377 -17.16 32.84 3.09
N VAL A 378 -16.12 33.51 2.61
CA VAL A 378 -14.73 33.30 3.04
C VAL A 378 -14.22 34.52 3.79
N ALA A 379 -13.56 34.31 4.94
CA ALA A 379 -12.76 35.34 5.60
C ALA A 379 -11.36 34.77 5.91
N ILE A 380 -10.34 35.58 5.63
CA ILE A 380 -8.94 35.23 5.83
C ILE A 380 -8.32 36.30 6.72
N THR A 381 -7.95 35.94 7.95
CA THR A 381 -7.43 36.89 8.94
C THR A 381 -6.04 36.45 9.40
N THR A 382 -5.09 37.38 9.47
CA THR A 382 -3.74 37.06 10.00
C THR A 382 -3.83 36.79 11.50
N ALA A 383 -3.47 35.58 11.91
CA ALA A 383 -3.44 35.17 13.31
C ALA A 383 -2.07 35.38 13.96
N ARG A 384 -0.97 35.22 13.21
CA ARG A 384 0.41 35.41 13.67
C ARG A 384 1.27 35.99 12.57
N ARG A 385 2.28 36.80 12.94
CA ARG A 385 3.25 37.37 12.01
C ARG A 385 4.65 36.96 12.38
N LEU A 386 5.47 36.66 11.37
CA LEU A 386 6.87 36.28 11.56
C LEU A 386 7.64 37.32 12.39
N GLU A 387 7.40 38.61 12.16
CA GLU A 387 8.14 39.69 12.83
C GLU A 387 7.84 39.81 14.33
N SER A 388 6.62 39.47 14.76
CA SER A 388 6.18 39.58 16.17
C SER A 388 6.16 38.26 16.92
N ASP A 389 5.80 37.17 16.24
CA ASP A 389 5.51 35.87 16.84
C ASP A 389 6.54 34.78 16.47
N GLY A 390 7.45 35.07 15.53
CA GLY A 390 8.46 34.12 15.06
C GLY A 390 7.97 33.11 14.02
N TRP A 391 6.70 33.19 13.59
CA TRP A 391 6.11 32.38 12.52
C TRP A 391 4.82 33.02 11.96
N ASN A 392 4.40 32.62 10.76
CA ASN A 392 3.18 33.12 10.12
C ASN A 392 2.01 32.14 10.32
N ALA A 393 0.85 32.67 10.68
CA ALA A 393 -0.39 31.91 10.80
C ALA A 393 -1.58 32.72 10.31
N THR A 394 -2.55 32.05 9.71
CA THR A 394 -3.78 32.66 9.20
C THR A 394 -4.96 31.83 9.67
N GLU A 395 -6.00 32.50 10.15
CA GLU A 395 -7.30 31.89 10.43
C GLU A 395 -8.17 31.98 9.18
N LEU A 396 -8.82 30.86 8.84
CA LEU A 396 -9.72 30.73 7.70
C LEU A 396 -11.14 30.47 8.22
N THR A 397 -12.06 31.37 7.92
CA THR A 397 -13.50 31.11 8.06
C THR A 397 -14.04 30.75 6.69
N LEU A 398 -14.58 29.54 6.55
CA LEU A 398 -15.05 29.00 5.27
C LEU A 398 -16.52 28.60 5.36
N TYR A 399 -17.37 29.16 4.51
CA TYR A 399 -18.69 28.63 4.24
C TYR A 399 -18.55 27.28 3.52
N SER A 400 -19.28 26.25 3.95
CA SER A 400 -19.11 24.86 3.50
C SER A 400 -19.26 24.67 1.99
N HIS A 401 -20.05 25.53 1.34
CA HIS A 401 -20.30 25.51 -0.11
C HIS A 401 -19.61 26.68 -0.84
N ALA A 402 -18.48 27.17 -0.31
CA ALA A 402 -17.71 28.23 -0.93
C ALA A 402 -16.75 27.70 -2.00
N GLY A 403 -16.71 28.38 -3.16
CA GLY A 403 -15.78 28.07 -4.23
C GLY A 403 -16.05 26.71 -4.87
N THR A 404 -14.97 25.99 -5.22
CA THR A 404 -15.08 24.60 -5.63
C THR A 404 -15.30 23.73 -4.41
N HIS A 405 -16.42 23.02 -4.36
CA HIS A 405 -16.83 22.29 -3.16
C HIS A 405 -17.55 20.98 -3.49
N MET A 406 -17.67 20.12 -2.49
CA MET A 406 -18.41 18.88 -2.54
C MET A 406 -19.60 18.97 -1.59
N ASP A 407 -20.76 18.50 -2.04
CA ASP A 407 -21.97 18.45 -1.22
C ASP A 407 -22.16 17.09 -0.56
N ALA A 408 -22.64 17.10 0.69
CA ALA A 408 -23.07 15.90 1.39
C ALA A 408 -24.56 15.61 1.14
N PRO A 409 -24.99 14.33 1.16
CA PRO A 409 -26.41 13.99 1.17
C PRO A 409 -27.23 14.68 2.26
N CYS A 410 -26.67 14.89 3.46
CA CYS A 410 -27.36 15.58 4.55
C CYS A 410 -27.71 17.04 4.26
N HIS A 411 -27.12 17.66 3.23
CA HIS A 411 -27.42 19.01 2.78
C HIS A 411 -28.89 19.16 2.33
N PHE A 412 -29.45 18.14 1.66
CA PHE A 412 -30.83 18.16 1.14
C PHE A 412 -31.69 16.97 1.57
N LEU A 413 -31.12 15.92 2.19
CA LEU A 413 -31.85 14.75 2.69
C LEU A 413 -31.83 14.69 4.22
N ALA A 414 -33.00 14.68 4.83
CA ALA A 414 -33.13 14.40 6.26
C ALA A 414 -32.60 12.99 6.57
N GLY A 415 -31.56 12.91 7.40
CA GLY A 415 -30.87 11.65 7.72
C GLY A 415 -29.88 11.18 6.64
N GLY A 416 -29.54 12.01 5.66
CA GLY A 416 -28.45 11.74 4.72
C GLY A 416 -27.10 11.65 5.44
N ASP A 417 -26.15 10.96 4.81
CA ASP A 417 -24.78 10.88 5.33
C ASP A 417 -24.03 12.22 5.18
N THR A 418 -23.01 12.40 6.01
CA THR A 418 -22.12 13.57 6.07
C THR A 418 -20.79 13.25 5.38
N LEU A 419 -20.02 14.27 4.97
CA LEU A 419 -18.79 14.05 4.20
C LEU A 419 -17.69 13.28 4.95
N ASP A 420 -17.60 13.39 6.27
CA ASP A 420 -16.66 12.61 7.10
C ASP A 420 -16.94 11.10 7.08
N ARG A 421 -18.13 10.70 6.61
CA ARG A 421 -18.54 9.30 6.45
C ARG A 421 -18.46 8.83 5.00
N GLN A 422 -18.10 9.71 4.07
CA GLN A 422 -18.02 9.40 2.66
C GLN A 422 -16.83 8.49 2.35
N LEU A 423 -17.06 7.46 1.54
CA LEU A 423 -15.98 6.61 1.04
C LEU A 423 -15.08 7.40 0.08
N LEU A 424 -13.80 7.54 0.41
CA LEU A 424 -12.82 8.27 -0.42
C LEU A 424 -12.67 7.67 -1.83
N SER A 425 -12.97 6.38 -2.01
CA SER A 425 -13.00 5.73 -3.32
C SER A 425 -14.08 6.30 -4.25
N ALA A 426 -15.08 7.00 -3.73
CA ALA A 426 -16.04 7.75 -4.53
C ALA A 426 -15.45 9.09 -5.01
N CYS A 427 -14.59 9.71 -4.19
CA CYS A 427 -13.96 11.01 -4.42
C CYS A 427 -12.75 10.99 -5.37
N VAL A 428 -12.27 9.80 -5.72
CA VAL A 428 -11.09 9.58 -6.57
C VAL A 428 -11.40 8.54 -7.64
N GLY A 429 -11.08 8.84 -8.89
CA GLY A 429 -11.08 7.85 -9.98
C GLY A 429 -11.25 8.46 -11.36
N GLN A 430 -11.37 7.59 -12.37
CA GLN A 430 -11.60 8.04 -13.74
C GLN A 430 -12.91 8.82 -13.85
N ALA A 431 -12.83 9.94 -14.56
CA ALA A 431 -13.97 10.76 -14.92
C ALA A 431 -13.94 11.10 -16.41
N ARG A 432 -15.12 11.11 -17.01
CA ARG A 432 -15.33 11.47 -18.40
C ARG A 432 -15.67 12.95 -18.48
N LEU A 433 -14.92 13.68 -19.29
CA LEU A 433 -15.25 15.03 -19.68
C LEU A 433 -16.36 14.98 -20.72
N ILE A 434 -17.48 15.62 -20.43
CA ILE A 434 -18.58 15.82 -21.38
C ILE A 434 -18.53 17.26 -21.83
N ASP A 435 -18.07 17.49 -23.06
CA ASP A 435 -17.99 18.83 -23.63
C ASP A 435 -19.37 19.28 -24.14
N LEU A 436 -19.95 20.26 -23.43
CA LEU A 436 -21.22 20.88 -23.74
C LEU A 436 -21.04 22.32 -24.26
N THR A 437 -19.82 22.69 -24.67
CA THR A 437 -19.54 24.01 -25.19
C THR A 437 -19.95 24.16 -26.66
N PRO A 438 -20.41 25.35 -27.09
CA PRO A 438 -20.77 26.50 -26.24
C PRO A 438 -22.12 26.29 -25.54
N ILE A 439 -22.23 26.76 -24.29
CA ILE A 439 -23.50 26.78 -23.55
C ILE A 439 -24.06 28.20 -23.43
N GLU A 440 -25.37 28.33 -23.53
CA GLU A 440 -26.07 29.61 -23.37
C GLU A 440 -26.44 29.87 -21.89
N PRO A 441 -26.55 31.15 -21.48
CA PRO A 441 -27.07 31.50 -20.17
C PRO A 441 -28.43 30.87 -19.89
N ARG A 442 -28.58 30.27 -18.71
CA ARG A 442 -29.78 29.53 -18.27
C ARG A 442 -30.18 28.36 -19.18
N GLN A 443 -29.25 27.81 -19.97
CA GLN A 443 -29.54 26.63 -20.78
C GLN A 443 -29.85 25.41 -19.89
N LEU A 444 -30.85 24.62 -20.31
CA LEU A 444 -31.25 23.39 -19.62
C LEU A 444 -30.56 22.22 -20.30
N ILE A 445 -29.66 21.56 -19.57
CA ILE A 445 -28.91 20.41 -20.05
C ILE A 445 -29.80 19.18 -19.86
N GLY A 446 -30.21 18.58 -20.98
CA GLY A 446 -31.02 17.36 -20.98
C GLY A 446 -30.20 16.11 -21.32
N VAL A 447 -30.86 14.95 -21.25
CA VAL A 447 -30.28 13.65 -21.64
C VAL A 447 -29.73 13.67 -23.06
N ALA A 448 -30.48 14.27 -23.99
CA ALA A 448 -30.09 14.37 -25.40
C ALA A 448 -28.80 15.16 -25.62
N ASP A 449 -28.45 16.10 -24.73
CA ASP A 449 -27.21 16.86 -24.83
C ASP A 449 -26.00 16.01 -24.43
N ILE A 450 -26.14 15.19 -23.38
CA ILE A 450 -25.11 14.22 -22.95
C ILE A 450 -24.87 13.16 -24.03
N GLU A 451 -25.94 12.63 -24.62
CA GLU A 451 -25.85 11.64 -25.69
C GLU A 451 -25.21 12.23 -26.96
N ARG A 452 -25.56 13.48 -27.33
CA ARG A 452 -24.98 14.18 -28.49
C ARG A 452 -23.49 14.46 -28.32
N ALA A 453 -23.06 14.76 -27.10
CA ALA A 453 -21.66 14.98 -26.75
C ALA A 453 -20.81 13.69 -26.73
N GLY A 454 -21.36 12.55 -27.17
CA GLY A 454 -20.64 11.27 -27.23
C GLY A 454 -20.51 10.57 -25.87
N GLY A 455 -21.34 10.95 -24.89
CA GLY A 455 -21.31 10.39 -23.54
C GLY A 455 -21.93 9.00 -23.45
N ASN A 456 -21.17 7.95 -23.77
CA ASN A 456 -21.53 6.61 -23.33
C ASN A 456 -21.31 6.50 -21.82
N VAL A 457 -22.41 6.40 -21.06
CA VAL A 457 -22.42 6.33 -19.59
C VAL A 457 -22.66 4.90 -19.12
N SER A 458 -21.72 4.40 -18.32
CA SER A 458 -21.74 3.10 -17.66
C SER A 458 -21.95 3.22 -16.14
N PRO A 459 -22.46 2.18 -15.47
CA PRO A 459 -22.53 2.15 -14.01
C PRO A 459 -21.17 2.43 -13.35
N GLY A 460 -21.17 3.35 -12.40
CA GLY A 460 -19.98 3.81 -11.68
C GLY A 460 -19.22 4.96 -12.34
N ASP A 461 -19.60 5.39 -13.55
CA ASP A 461 -18.95 6.52 -14.23
C ASP A 461 -19.02 7.81 -13.40
N ARG A 462 -18.00 8.66 -13.56
CA ARG A 462 -17.98 10.04 -13.07
C ARG A 462 -18.01 10.97 -14.27
N LEU A 463 -18.87 11.98 -14.25
CA LEU A 463 -19.03 12.89 -15.37
C LEU A 463 -18.60 14.30 -14.95
N LEU A 464 -17.67 14.90 -15.70
CA LEU A 464 -17.30 16.31 -15.57
C LEU A 464 -17.95 17.07 -16.74
N LEU A 465 -18.91 17.94 -16.44
CA LEU A 465 -19.62 18.70 -17.47
C LEU A 465 -18.87 19.98 -17.79
N ARG A 466 -18.18 19.99 -18.93
CA ARG A 466 -17.50 21.19 -19.42
C ARG A 466 -18.48 22.08 -20.15
N THR A 467 -18.59 23.29 -19.67
CA THR A 467 -19.49 24.36 -20.14
C THR A 467 -18.75 25.68 -20.38
N ASP A 468 -17.47 25.74 -20.02
CA ASP A 468 -16.63 26.93 -19.90
C ASP A 468 -17.23 28.00 -18.95
N TRP A 469 -18.19 27.63 -18.10
CA TRP A 469 -18.95 28.58 -17.27
C TRP A 469 -18.10 29.26 -16.19
N HIS A 470 -17.01 28.61 -15.76
CA HIS A 470 -16.06 29.16 -14.80
C HIS A 470 -15.45 30.50 -15.28
N LYS A 471 -15.42 30.76 -16.59
CA LYS A 471 -14.93 32.04 -17.17
C LYS A 471 -15.75 33.25 -16.75
N ARG A 472 -16.97 33.04 -16.22
CA ARG A 472 -17.83 34.10 -15.67
C ARG A 472 -17.62 34.33 -14.17
N TYR A 473 -16.78 33.53 -13.50
CA TYR A 473 -16.53 33.68 -12.07
C TYR A 473 -16.14 35.13 -11.70
N GLY A 474 -16.71 35.64 -10.61
CA GLY A 474 -16.57 37.04 -10.20
C GLY A 474 -17.60 38.01 -10.78
N THR A 475 -18.48 37.55 -11.70
CA THR A 475 -19.64 38.32 -12.20
C THR A 475 -20.95 37.84 -11.58
N SER A 476 -22.00 38.66 -11.62
CA SER A 476 -23.35 38.24 -11.21
C SER A 476 -23.91 37.12 -12.09
N GLU A 477 -23.56 37.11 -13.37
CA GLU A 477 -24.02 36.10 -14.34
C GLU A 477 -23.61 34.68 -13.94
N TYR A 478 -22.43 34.49 -13.34
CA TYR A 478 -21.95 33.18 -12.88
C TYR A 478 -22.97 32.47 -11.98
N ARG A 479 -23.65 33.26 -11.12
CA ARG A 479 -24.68 32.77 -10.21
C ARG A 479 -26.09 32.88 -10.77
N ASP A 480 -26.44 33.98 -11.43
CA ASP A 480 -27.86 34.29 -11.75
C ASP A 480 -28.30 33.78 -13.12
N ALA A 481 -27.35 33.31 -13.92
CA ALA A 481 -27.60 32.83 -15.27
C ALA A 481 -27.00 31.44 -15.52
N LEU A 482 -26.71 30.67 -14.47
CA LEU A 482 -26.06 29.37 -14.61
C LEU A 482 -26.80 28.42 -15.56
N PRO A 483 -26.08 27.64 -16.39
CA PRO A 483 -26.65 26.45 -16.98
C PRO A 483 -26.89 25.41 -15.89
N ARG A 484 -27.89 24.56 -16.09
CA ARG A 484 -28.32 23.58 -15.09
C ARG A 484 -28.83 22.30 -15.74
N ILE A 485 -28.81 21.20 -15.00
CA ILE A 485 -29.34 19.93 -15.48
C ILE A 485 -30.85 19.88 -15.31
N SER A 486 -31.54 19.20 -16.23
CA SER A 486 -32.97 18.91 -16.07
C SER A 486 -33.21 17.82 -15.03
N ILE A 487 -34.41 17.78 -14.45
CA ILE A 487 -34.80 16.71 -13.54
C ILE A 487 -34.81 15.34 -14.23
N GLU A 488 -35.15 15.29 -15.52
CA GLU A 488 -35.08 14.09 -16.35
C GLU A 488 -33.63 13.61 -16.49
N LEU A 489 -32.67 14.53 -16.67
CA LEU A 489 -31.26 14.18 -16.69
C LEU A 489 -30.80 13.66 -15.32
N ALA A 490 -31.18 14.30 -14.22
CA ALA A 490 -30.87 13.81 -12.88
C ALA A 490 -31.38 12.37 -12.65
N ARG A 491 -32.63 12.08 -13.03
CA ARG A 491 -33.21 10.72 -12.95
C ARG A 491 -32.49 9.73 -13.85
N TRP A 492 -32.11 10.14 -15.06
CA TRP A 492 -31.37 9.30 -15.98
C TRP A 492 -29.96 8.96 -15.46
N LEU A 493 -29.26 9.91 -14.84
CA LEU A 493 -27.95 9.67 -14.20
C LEU A 493 -28.07 8.63 -13.06
N VAL A 494 -29.12 8.73 -12.24
CA VAL A 494 -29.42 7.73 -11.20
C VAL A 494 -29.70 6.36 -11.81
N GLN A 495 -30.51 6.29 -12.87
CA GLN A 495 -30.80 5.04 -13.58
C GLN A 495 -29.52 4.42 -14.18
N LYS A 496 -28.59 5.24 -14.66
CA LYS A 496 -27.28 4.82 -15.16
C LYS A 496 -26.28 4.49 -14.05
N GLN A 497 -26.65 4.68 -12.79
CA GLN A 497 -25.79 4.44 -11.62
C GLN A 497 -24.47 5.23 -11.69
N VAL A 498 -24.53 6.49 -12.15
CA VAL A 498 -23.40 7.42 -12.12
C VAL A 498 -22.95 7.61 -10.68
N SER A 499 -21.64 7.59 -10.42
CA SER A 499 -21.10 7.72 -9.06
C SER A 499 -20.87 9.18 -8.65
N MET A 500 -20.58 10.06 -9.61
CA MET A 500 -20.33 11.48 -9.37
C MET A 500 -20.65 12.34 -10.58
N ILE A 501 -21.13 13.55 -10.32
CA ILE A 501 -21.21 14.65 -11.28
C ILE A 501 -20.39 15.85 -10.80
N GLY A 502 -19.52 16.36 -11.67
CA GLY A 502 -18.74 17.58 -11.47
C GLY A 502 -19.19 18.66 -12.45
N VAL A 503 -19.46 19.87 -11.98
CA VAL A 503 -19.92 20.98 -12.81
C VAL A 503 -19.15 22.28 -12.52
N GLU A 504 -19.00 23.13 -13.53
CA GLU A 504 -18.36 24.45 -13.39
C GLU A 504 -19.24 25.55 -12.78
N PRO A 505 -20.58 25.58 -12.98
CA PRO A 505 -21.42 26.55 -12.31
C PRO A 505 -21.44 26.36 -10.79
N PRO A 506 -21.89 27.38 -10.03
CA PRO A 506 -21.93 27.30 -8.58
C PRO A 506 -23.04 26.36 -8.06
N SER A 507 -23.86 25.79 -8.96
CA SER A 507 -24.73 24.67 -8.65
C SER A 507 -25.13 23.85 -9.88
N VAL A 508 -25.57 22.60 -9.70
CA VAL A 508 -26.21 21.77 -10.73
C VAL A 508 -27.63 22.22 -11.10
N ALA A 509 -28.27 23.04 -10.26
CA ALA A 509 -29.65 23.53 -10.41
C ALA A 509 -29.79 25.03 -10.09
N ASP A 510 -30.86 25.68 -10.54
CA ASP A 510 -31.03 27.12 -10.35
C ASP A 510 -31.13 27.52 -8.86
N VAL A 511 -30.10 28.20 -8.35
CA VAL A 511 -29.99 28.66 -6.96
C VAL A 511 -31.04 29.69 -6.57
N ASN A 512 -31.74 30.29 -7.54
CA ASN A 512 -32.83 31.24 -7.32
C ASN A 512 -34.21 30.56 -7.39
N ALA A 513 -34.29 29.27 -7.76
CA ALA A 513 -35.52 28.48 -7.86
C ALA A 513 -35.50 27.32 -6.85
N MET A 514 -35.83 27.60 -5.59
CA MET A 514 -35.70 26.65 -4.46
C MET A 514 -36.36 25.28 -4.70
N GLY A 515 -37.51 25.24 -5.40
CA GLY A 515 -38.20 23.99 -5.72
C GLY A 515 -37.38 23.10 -6.65
N GLU A 516 -36.85 23.67 -7.73
CA GLU A 516 -35.97 22.97 -8.68
C GLU A 516 -34.66 22.54 -8.01
N LEU A 517 -34.02 23.47 -7.30
CA LEU A 517 -32.79 23.23 -6.55
C LEU A 517 -32.94 22.01 -5.64
N THR A 518 -33.99 21.99 -4.82
CA THR A 518 -34.26 20.90 -3.89
C THR A 518 -34.55 19.59 -4.61
N GLU A 519 -35.40 19.60 -5.65
CA GLU A 519 -35.80 18.37 -6.35
C GLU A 519 -34.62 17.68 -7.05
N VAL A 520 -33.76 18.46 -7.72
CA VAL A 520 -32.58 17.94 -8.43
C VAL A 520 -31.58 17.33 -7.44
N HIS A 521 -31.18 18.06 -6.39
CA HIS A 521 -30.21 17.57 -5.41
C HIS A 521 -30.72 16.31 -4.68
N GLN A 522 -31.98 16.32 -4.23
CA GLN A 522 -32.55 15.15 -3.56
C GLN A 522 -32.62 13.93 -4.49
N THR A 523 -32.89 14.13 -5.78
CA THR A 523 -32.90 13.05 -6.76
C THR A 523 -31.51 12.42 -6.90
N LEU A 524 -30.47 13.24 -7.08
CA LEU A 524 -29.09 12.78 -7.20
C LEU A 524 -28.62 12.06 -5.92
N PHE A 525 -28.81 12.66 -4.74
CA PHE A 525 -28.36 12.06 -3.49
C PHE A 525 -29.09 10.75 -3.14
N ARG A 526 -30.40 10.65 -3.43
CA ARG A 526 -31.12 9.37 -3.23
C ARG A 526 -30.59 8.26 -4.14
N GLY A 527 -30.02 8.61 -5.29
CA GLY A 527 -29.33 7.69 -6.19
C GLY A 527 -27.87 7.41 -5.79
N GLY A 528 -27.36 8.00 -4.71
CA GLY A 528 -25.98 7.84 -4.26
C GLY A 528 -24.95 8.59 -5.10
N ILE A 529 -25.37 9.61 -5.87
CA ILE A 529 -24.49 10.40 -6.73
C ILE A 529 -23.84 11.51 -5.92
N LEU A 530 -22.50 11.58 -5.93
CA LEU A 530 -21.76 12.71 -5.38
C LEU A 530 -21.78 13.92 -6.30
N ILE A 531 -21.82 15.11 -5.71
CA ILE A 531 -21.87 16.37 -6.45
C ILE A 531 -20.63 17.18 -6.10
N VAL A 532 -19.90 17.64 -7.13
CA VAL A 532 -18.82 18.63 -7.01
C VAL A 532 -19.17 19.84 -7.87
N GLU A 533 -19.29 20.99 -7.24
CA GLU A 533 -19.75 22.22 -7.89
C GLU A 533 -18.66 23.28 -7.90
N GLY A 534 -18.78 24.26 -8.81
CA GLY A 534 -17.83 25.35 -8.94
C GLY A 534 -16.45 24.92 -9.45
N LEU A 535 -16.36 23.88 -10.28
CA LEU A 535 -15.12 23.53 -10.96
C LEU A 535 -14.64 24.66 -11.88
N ALA A 536 -13.34 24.71 -12.13
CA ALA A 536 -12.70 25.63 -13.06
C ALA A 536 -11.75 24.90 -14.00
N ASN A 537 -11.31 25.58 -15.08
CA ASN A 537 -10.23 25.12 -15.94
C ASN A 537 -10.47 23.78 -16.66
N LEU A 538 -11.73 23.33 -16.80
CA LEU A 538 -12.03 22.13 -17.58
C LEU A 538 -11.64 22.29 -19.06
N ASP A 539 -11.60 23.52 -19.57
CA ASP A 539 -11.12 23.87 -20.91
C ASP A 539 -9.61 23.69 -21.09
N GLN A 540 -8.87 23.55 -19.99
CA GLN A 540 -7.46 23.21 -20.04
C GLN A 540 -7.22 21.71 -20.23
N LEU A 541 -8.24 20.87 -20.12
CA LEU A 541 -8.11 19.43 -20.33
C LEU A 541 -7.98 19.12 -21.83
N ARG A 542 -7.11 18.17 -22.15
CA ARG A 542 -6.71 17.69 -23.48
C ARG A 542 -7.31 16.33 -23.80
N HIS A 543 -7.86 15.64 -22.81
CA HIS A 543 -8.43 14.30 -22.94
C HIS A 543 -9.86 14.25 -22.42
N ASP A 544 -10.70 13.46 -23.10
CA ASP A 544 -12.10 13.26 -22.72
C ASP A 544 -12.26 12.32 -21.50
N VAL A 545 -11.16 11.69 -21.08
CA VAL A 545 -11.11 10.85 -19.87
C VAL A 545 -9.85 11.22 -19.10
N VAL A 546 -10.04 11.54 -17.82
CA VAL A 546 -8.98 11.95 -16.90
C VAL A 546 -9.15 11.23 -15.57
N GLU A 547 -8.07 11.10 -14.80
CA GLU A 547 -8.22 10.76 -13.38
C GLU A 547 -8.60 12.01 -12.60
N PHE A 548 -9.76 12.00 -11.96
CA PHE A 548 -10.30 13.11 -11.19
C PHE A 548 -10.19 12.82 -9.70
N ILE A 549 -9.74 13.82 -8.95
CA ILE A 549 -9.56 13.77 -7.50
C ILE A 549 -10.19 15.03 -6.90
N ALA A 550 -11.18 14.86 -6.03
CA ALA A 550 -11.78 15.95 -5.26
C ALA A 550 -12.01 15.49 -3.82
N LEU A 551 -11.09 15.81 -2.93
CA LEU A 551 -11.11 15.34 -1.53
C LEU A 551 -11.60 16.46 -0.60
N PRO A 552 -12.69 16.27 0.16
CA PRO A 552 -13.11 17.23 1.17
C PRO A 552 -12.20 17.17 2.40
N LEU A 553 -12.13 18.28 3.15
CA LEU A 553 -11.57 18.25 4.49
C LEU A 553 -12.41 17.31 5.37
N ASN A 554 -11.74 16.57 6.25
CA ASN A 554 -12.40 15.62 7.15
C ASN A 554 -13.06 16.34 8.33
N ILE A 555 -14.14 17.08 8.05
CA ILE A 555 -14.92 17.85 9.03
C ILE A 555 -16.06 16.96 9.55
N ILE A 556 -16.05 16.65 10.84
CA ILE A 556 -17.08 15.84 11.49
C ILE A 556 -18.45 16.48 11.29
N GLY A 557 -19.38 15.73 10.72
CA GLY A 557 -20.75 16.20 10.48
C GLY A 557 -20.89 17.21 9.33
N GLY A 558 -19.91 17.32 8.44
CA GLY A 558 -19.92 18.29 7.34
C GLY A 558 -21.05 18.08 6.33
N ASP A 559 -21.78 19.16 6.04
CA ASP A 559 -22.87 19.24 5.05
C ASP A 559 -22.39 19.58 3.63
N GLY A 560 -21.24 20.24 3.55
CA GLY A 560 -20.47 20.49 2.36
C GLY A 560 -19.03 20.82 2.76
N CYS A 561 -18.13 20.84 1.80
CA CYS A 561 -16.76 21.26 2.06
C CYS A 561 -16.08 21.82 0.81
N PRO A 562 -15.36 22.97 0.89
CA PRO A 562 -14.44 23.36 -0.16
C PRO A 562 -13.40 22.26 -0.41
N VAL A 563 -13.14 21.95 -1.67
CA VAL A 563 -12.24 20.86 -2.08
C VAL A 563 -11.12 21.38 -2.98
N ARG A 564 -9.98 20.69 -2.94
CA ARG A 564 -8.98 20.78 -4.00
C ARG A 564 -9.32 19.73 -5.04
N ALA A 565 -9.95 20.16 -6.14
CA ALA A 565 -10.23 19.35 -7.30
C ALA A 565 -9.05 19.41 -8.29
N ILE A 566 -8.53 18.25 -8.69
CA ILE A 566 -7.49 18.14 -9.74
C ILE A 566 -7.87 17.06 -10.75
N ALA A 567 -7.37 17.22 -11.97
CA ALA A 567 -7.35 16.18 -12.98
C ALA A 567 -5.91 15.82 -13.35
N ILE A 568 -5.65 14.53 -13.52
CA ILE A 568 -4.36 14.01 -13.97
C ILE A 568 -4.54 13.47 -15.39
N GLU A 569 -3.78 14.03 -16.33
CA GLU A 569 -3.71 13.61 -17.71
C GLU A 569 -2.48 12.73 -17.93
N SER A 570 -2.70 11.60 -18.59
CA SER A 570 -1.64 10.74 -19.08
C SER A 570 -1.85 10.46 -20.56
N ASP A 571 -0.79 10.54 -21.36
CA ASP A 571 -0.80 10.39 -22.83
C ASP A 571 -1.24 8.99 -23.33
N GLY A 572 -1.83 8.15 -22.47
CA GLY A 572 -2.30 6.79 -22.75
C GLY A 572 -3.82 6.62 -22.79
N PHE A 573 -4.63 7.63 -22.48
CA PHE A 573 -6.10 7.53 -22.53
C PHE A 573 -6.64 7.69 -23.96
N ASN A 574 -6.35 6.73 -24.83
CA ASN A 574 -7.08 6.58 -26.09
C ASN A 574 -8.20 5.55 -25.93
N ALA A 575 -9.44 6.00 -26.16
CA ALA A 575 -10.64 5.17 -26.20
C ALA A 575 -10.45 3.94 -27.08
N ARG A 576 -10.33 2.74 -26.48
CA ARG A 576 -10.42 1.46 -27.20
C ARG A 576 -11.72 0.73 -26.79
N ARG A 577 -12.71 0.92 -27.68
CA ARG A 577 -13.77 0.00 -28.13
C ARG A 577 -14.38 -1.00 -27.15
N THR A 578 -15.63 -0.74 -26.75
CA THR A 578 -16.70 -1.74 -26.68
C THR A 578 -17.34 -1.90 -28.04
N GLU A 579 -16.81 -2.81 -28.85
CA GLU A 579 -17.50 -3.46 -29.99
C GLU A 579 -16.71 -4.75 -30.24
N ASP A 580 -17.09 -5.83 -29.54
CA ASP A 580 -16.88 -7.24 -29.94
C ASP A 580 -17.39 -8.17 -28.81
N VAL A 581 -18.69 -8.16 -28.57
CA VAL A 581 -19.42 -9.33 -28.05
C VAL A 581 -20.80 -9.32 -28.69
N LEU A 582 -20.88 -9.78 -29.94
CA LEU A 582 -22.06 -10.41 -30.54
C LEU A 582 -21.59 -11.11 -31.82
N LYS A 583 -21.11 -12.35 -31.66
CA LYS A 583 -21.23 -13.45 -32.62
C LYS A 583 -20.98 -14.77 -31.90
#